data_AF-A0A8T4ZYP0-F1
#
_entry.id   AF-A0A8T4ZYP0-F1
#
_cell.length_a   1.000
_cell.length_b   1.000
_cell.length_c   1.000
_cell.angle_alpha   90.00
_cell.angle_beta   90.00
_cell.angle_gamma   90.00
#
_symmetry.space_group_name_H-M   'P 1'
#
loop_
_entity.id
_entity.type
_entity.pdbx_description
1 polymer ?
#
loop_
_entity_poly.entity_id
_entity_poly.type
_entity_poly.pdbx_seq_one_letter_code
_entity_poly.pdbx_strand_id
1 'polypeptide(L)'
;MSDNDVNETKSIAELVRETIQMRPSILDALKMRVVNYSALARRLREEIGQGSLEAIKAAVIRIGEELASERGLQEERILSILRESKVRLQDKIAVIISPEMLEVPYLVTAYLTDSYVYVVDQTRLRGSLPRNARVTSNLVALILISPPSVETTPGFVAFITQLLAGRNINIVEFISCSTNTVIVLEPKDALKAFSLLQNYI
;
A
#
# COMPACT_ATOMS: atom_id res chain seq x y z
N MET A 1 37.73 -29.84 -7.58
CA MET A 1 38.63 -29.03 -6.72
C MET A 1 38.29 -27.59 -7.03
N SER A 2 37.61 -26.83 -6.19
CA SER A 2 37.38 -26.96 -4.76
C SER A 2 36.06 -26.26 -4.40
N ASP A 3 35.31 -26.89 -3.51
CA ASP A 3 34.31 -26.28 -2.65
C ASP A 3 34.74 -24.89 -2.15
N ASN A 4 33.79 -23.96 -2.13
CA ASN A 4 33.66 -23.04 -1.02
C ASN A 4 32.20 -22.59 -0.93
N ASP A 5 31.42 -23.51 -0.40
CA ASP A 5 30.11 -23.27 0.21
C ASP A 5 30.36 -22.40 1.45
N VAL A 6 30.28 -21.07 1.32
CA VAL A 6 30.28 -20.15 2.46
C VAL A 6 28.90 -20.19 3.07
N ASN A 7 28.65 -21.25 3.82
CA ASN A 7 27.48 -21.40 4.67
C ASN A 7 27.74 -20.56 5.93
N GLU A 8 27.63 -19.23 5.82
CA GLU A 8 27.61 -18.35 6.99
C GLU A 8 26.40 -18.73 7.85
N THR A 9 26.65 -19.37 8.99
CA THR A 9 25.61 -19.63 10.00
C THR A 9 25.03 -18.30 10.45
N LYS A 10 23.84 -17.95 9.93
CA LYS A 10 23.10 -16.75 10.32
C LYS A 10 22.93 -16.70 11.83
N SER A 11 23.16 -15.53 12.41
CA SER A 11 22.93 -15.30 13.83
C SER A 11 21.44 -15.43 14.18
N ILE A 12 21.14 -15.77 15.44
CA ILE A 12 19.75 -15.81 15.93
C ILE A 12 19.05 -14.46 15.70
N ALA A 13 19.76 -13.34 15.82
CA ALA A 13 19.20 -12.02 15.58
C ALA A 13 18.81 -11.81 14.11
N GLU A 14 19.62 -12.27 13.15
CA GLU A 14 19.31 -12.21 11.73
C GLU A 14 18.12 -13.10 11.38
N LEU A 15 18.10 -14.34 11.89
CA LEU A 15 16.99 -15.27 11.67
C LEU A 15 15.67 -14.71 12.21
N VAL A 16 15.69 -14.13 13.42
CA VAL A 16 14.52 -13.46 13.99
C VAL A 16 14.10 -12.28 13.13
N ARG A 17 15.04 -11.46 12.66
CA ARG A 17 14.75 -10.29 11.81
C ARG A 17 14.11 -10.71 10.49
N GLU A 18 14.67 -11.68 9.77
CA GLU A 18 14.12 -12.21 8.52
C GLU A 18 12.71 -12.78 8.74
N THR A 19 12.52 -13.56 9.81
CA THR A 19 11.22 -14.19 10.12
C THR A 19 10.14 -13.15 10.40
N ILE A 20 10.48 -12.05 11.09
CA ILE A 20 9.58 -10.93 11.38
C ILE A 20 9.32 -10.11 10.11
N GLN A 21 10.33 -9.85 9.28
CA GLN A 21 10.22 -9.02 8.08
C GLN A 21 9.23 -9.59 7.05
N MET A 22 9.10 -10.91 6.98
CA MET A 22 8.12 -11.59 6.15
C MET A 22 6.66 -11.40 6.60
N ARG A 23 6.41 -10.70 7.72
CA ARG A 23 5.10 -10.59 8.37
C ARG A 23 4.76 -9.14 8.74
N PRO A 24 4.12 -8.38 7.83
CA PRO A 24 3.74 -6.98 8.06
C PRO A 24 2.93 -6.76 9.34
N SER A 25 2.00 -7.65 9.67
CA SER A 25 1.17 -7.53 10.89
C SER A 25 1.96 -7.65 12.19
N ILE A 26 3.04 -8.45 12.21
CA ILE A 26 3.93 -8.55 13.37
C ILE A 26 4.83 -7.32 13.45
N LEU A 27 5.35 -6.84 12.31
CA LEU A 27 6.09 -5.58 12.24
C LEU A 27 5.27 -4.42 12.81
N ASP A 28 4.02 -4.27 12.36
CA ASP A 28 3.12 -3.21 12.83
C ASP A 28 2.88 -3.30 14.34
N ALA A 29 2.61 -4.51 14.86
CA ALA A 29 2.40 -4.71 16.28
C ALA A 29 3.66 -4.41 17.12
N LEU A 30 4.84 -4.76 16.62
CA LEU A 30 6.14 -4.44 17.25
C LEU A 30 6.38 -2.93 17.27
N LYS A 31 6.17 -2.26 16.12
CA LYS A 31 6.24 -0.80 16.01
C LYS A 31 5.26 -0.09 16.95
N MET A 32 4.09 -0.68 17.17
CA MET A 32 3.06 -0.18 18.10
C MET A 32 3.37 -0.46 19.58
N ARG A 33 4.38 -1.27 19.90
CA ARG A 33 4.67 -1.74 21.27
C ARG A 33 3.49 -2.44 21.95
N VAL A 34 2.64 -3.10 21.19
CA VAL A 34 1.46 -3.85 21.69
C VAL A 34 1.68 -5.37 21.72
N VAL A 35 2.92 -5.82 21.48
CA VAL A 35 3.27 -7.24 21.41
C VAL A 35 3.64 -7.78 22.78
N ASN A 36 3.10 -8.95 23.11
CA ASN A 36 3.67 -9.78 24.17
C ASN A 36 4.95 -10.46 23.67
N TYR A 37 6.11 -9.87 23.98
CA TYR A 37 7.41 -10.37 23.53
C TYR A 37 7.68 -11.83 23.90
N SER A 38 7.21 -12.27 25.07
CA SER A 38 7.42 -13.66 25.50
C SER A 38 6.60 -14.65 24.67
N ALA A 39 5.37 -14.28 24.30
CA ALA A 39 4.52 -15.10 23.43
C ALA A 39 5.05 -15.12 22.00
N LEU A 40 5.45 -13.97 21.46
CA LEU A 40 6.05 -13.88 20.13
C LEU A 40 7.35 -14.69 20.05
N ALA A 41 8.22 -14.62 21.07
CA ALA A 41 9.46 -15.38 21.10
C ALA A 41 9.25 -16.89 21.09
N ARG A 42 8.23 -17.42 21.80
CA ARG A 42 7.88 -18.85 21.73
C ARG A 42 7.45 -19.27 20.34
N ARG A 43 6.57 -18.49 19.71
CA ARG A 43 6.11 -18.74 18.34
C ARG A 43 7.26 -18.70 17.33
N LEU A 44 8.15 -17.70 17.44
CA LEU A 44 9.31 -17.60 16.55
C LEU A 44 10.31 -18.74 16.78
N ARG A 45 10.48 -19.21 18.02
CA ARG A 45 11.33 -20.36 18.31
C ARG A 45 10.85 -21.64 17.63
N GLU A 46 9.54 -21.89 17.66
CA GLU A 46 8.94 -23.04 16.97
C GLU A 46 9.20 -23.00 15.46
N GLU A 47 9.22 -21.80 14.87
CA GLU A 47 9.45 -21.62 13.43
C GLU A 47 10.93 -21.65 13.05
N ILE A 48 11.79 -20.98 13.82
CA ILE A 48 13.23 -20.89 13.54
C ILE A 48 13.94 -22.22 13.84
N GLY A 49 13.44 -23.00 14.80
CA GLY A 49 13.99 -24.31 15.17
C GLY A 49 15.35 -24.29 15.88
N GLN A 50 15.97 -23.11 16.06
CA GLN A 50 17.27 -22.93 16.70
C GLN A 50 17.30 -21.69 17.59
N GLY A 51 18.24 -21.68 18.55
CA GLY A 51 18.41 -20.62 19.54
C GLY A 51 17.60 -20.83 20.83
N SER A 52 18.08 -20.23 21.93
CA SER A 52 17.36 -20.24 23.21
C SER A 52 16.18 -19.26 23.18
N LEU A 53 15.17 -19.53 24.01
CA LEU A 53 14.00 -18.65 24.13
C LEU A 53 14.42 -17.24 24.58
N GLU A 54 15.42 -17.15 25.46
CA GLU A 54 15.98 -15.91 25.99
C GLU A 54 16.69 -15.12 24.89
N ALA A 55 17.48 -15.78 24.03
CA ALA A 55 18.18 -15.14 22.92
C ALA A 55 17.19 -14.60 21.87
N ILE A 56 16.17 -15.39 21.52
CA ILE A 56 15.12 -14.96 20.61
C ILE A 56 14.34 -13.79 21.21
N LYS A 57 13.92 -13.87 22.48
CA LYS A 57 13.20 -12.79 23.14
C LYS A 57 14.02 -11.49 23.17
N ALA A 58 15.31 -11.58 23.50
CA ALA A 58 16.20 -10.43 23.48
C ALA A 58 16.33 -9.81 22.08
N ALA A 59 16.41 -10.65 21.04
CA ALA A 59 16.42 -10.19 19.66
C ALA A 59 15.12 -9.49 19.27
N VAL A 60 13.96 -10.07 19.61
CA VAL A 60 12.63 -9.48 19.33
C VAL A 60 12.47 -8.13 20.02
N ILE A 61 12.87 -8.00 21.30
CA ILE A 61 12.79 -6.72 22.04
C ILE A 61 13.63 -5.66 21.33
N ARG A 62 14.88 -5.98 21.00
CA ARG A 62 15.79 -5.06 20.30
C ARG A 62 15.23 -4.59 18.97
N ILE A 63 14.73 -5.52 18.16
CA ILE A 63 14.09 -5.22 16.88
C ILE A 63 12.84 -4.35 17.08
N GLY A 64 12.02 -4.64 18.10
CA GLY A 64 10.85 -3.84 18.43
C GLY A 64 11.19 -2.40 18.84
N GLU A 65 12.25 -2.20 19.61
CA GLU A 65 12.73 -0.87 20.00
C GLU A 65 13.22 -0.06 18.80
N GLU A 66 14.02 -0.67 17.93
CA GLU A 66 14.50 -0.09 16.66
C GLU A 66 13.31 0.35 15.79
N LEU A 67 12.40 -0.57 15.49
CA LEU A 67 11.21 -0.34 14.66
C LEU A 67 10.26 0.73 15.24
N ALA A 68 10.08 0.77 16.56
CA ALA A 68 9.19 1.74 17.20
C ALA A 68 9.71 3.18 17.08
N SER A 69 11.04 3.37 17.10
CA SER A 69 11.65 4.69 16.95
C SER A 69 11.49 5.24 15.53
N GLU A 70 11.61 4.39 14.51
CA GLU A 70 11.47 4.77 13.10
C GLU A 70 10.03 5.09 12.72
N ARG A 71 9.06 4.36 13.27
CA ARG A 71 7.64 4.52 12.90
C ARG A 71 7.11 5.93 13.17
N GLY A 72 7.35 6.47 14.36
CA GLY A 72 6.75 7.75 14.76
C GLY A 72 7.11 8.89 13.81
N LEU A 73 8.38 8.92 13.37
CA LEU A 73 8.87 9.89 12.40
C LEU A 73 8.27 9.68 11.00
N GLN A 74 8.14 8.41 10.56
CA GLN A 74 7.57 8.09 9.26
C GLN A 74 6.07 8.43 9.19
N GLU A 75 5.31 8.09 10.22
CA GLU A 75 3.87 8.33 10.27
C GLU A 75 3.57 9.84 10.29
N GLU A 76 4.30 10.63 11.08
CA GLU A 76 4.13 12.08 11.09
C GLU A 76 4.46 12.74 9.75
N ARG A 77 5.48 12.25 9.02
CA ARG A 77 5.79 12.72 7.65
C ARG A 77 4.65 12.43 6.66
N ILE A 78 3.99 11.29 6.80
CA ILE A 78 2.83 10.95 5.96
C ILE A 78 1.64 11.84 6.33
N LEU A 79 1.39 12.03 7.63
CA LEU A 79 0.32 12.90 8.11
C LEU A 79 0.51 14.35 7.70
N SER A 80 1.73 14.88 7.70
CA SER A 80 2.01 16.24 7.22
C SER A 80 1.68 16.40 5.73
N ILE A 81 2.00 15.40 4.90
CA ILE A 81 1.62 15.39 3.48
C ILE A 81 0.10 15.41 3.33
N LEU A 82 -0.63 14.63 4.14
CA LEU A 82 -2.08 14.56 4.07
C LEU A 82 -2.75 15.88 4.45
N ARG A 83 -2.28 16.55 5.51
CA ARG A 83 -2.77 17.89 5.92
C ARG A 83 -2.58 18.96 4.84
N GLU A 84 -1.58 18.80 3.99
CA GLU A 84 -1.31 19.70 2.85
C GLU A 84 -1.96 19.23 1.54
N SER A 85 -2.61 18.06 1.55
CA SER A 85 -3.24 17.48 0.37
C SER A 85 -4.65 18.05 0.15
N LYS A 86 -5.20 17.79 -1.04
CA LYS A 86 -6.61 18.05 -1.36
C LYS A 86 -7.23 16.77 -1.88
N VAL A 87 -8.42 16.42 -1.39
CA VAL A 87 -9.20 15.31 -1.96
C VAL A 87 -10.35 15.86 -2.81
N ARG A 88 -10.52 15.29 -3.99
CA ARG A 88 -11.67 15.52 -4.87
C ARG A 88 -12.39 14.21 -5.10
N LEU A 89 -13.72 14.26 -5.09
CA LEU A 89 -14.58 13.14 -5.45
C LEU A 89 -15.23 13.45 -6.79
N GLN A 90 -15.13 12.53 -7.75
CA GLN A 90 -15.77 12.65 -9.05
C GLN A 90 -16.54 11.37 -9.37
N ASP A 91 -17.84 11.49 -9.62
CA ASP A 91 -18.71 10.39 -10.04
C ASP A 91 -18.67 10.18 -11.57
N LYS A 92 -19.41 9.18 -12.05
CA LYS A 92 -19.53 8.84 -13.48
C LYS A 92 -18.17 8.54 -14.13
N ILE A 93 -17.32 7.84 -13.39
CA ILE A 93 -16.03 7.36 -13.88
C ILE A 93 -16.19 5.99 -14.52
N ALA A 94 -15.55 5.77 -15.66
CA ALA A 94 -15.35 4.44 -16.22
C ALA A 94 -13.86 4.08 -16.26
N VAL A 95 -13.58 2.80 -16.08
CA VAL A 95 -12.27 2.20 -16.36
C VAL A 95 -12.41 1.40 -17.66
N ILE A 96 -11.59 1.70 -18.66
CA ILE A 96 -11.57 1.04 -19.96
C ILE A 96 -10.22 0.33 -20.10
N ILE A 97 -10.24 -0.97 -20.40
CA ILE A 97 -9.04 -1.75 -20.70
C ILE A 97 -9.16 -2.23 -22.14
N SER A 98 -8.20 -1.85 -22.99
CA SER A 98 -8.20 -2.16 -24.42
C SER A 98 -6.84 -2.72 -24.85
N PRO A 99 -6.79 -3.75 -25.73
CA PRO A 99 -5.54 -4.20 -26.32
C PRO A 99 -4.97 -3.21 -27.35
N GLU A 100 -5.82 -2.32 -27.87
CA GLU A 100 -5.48 -1.30 -28.87
C GLU A 100 -5.56 0.10 -28.25
N MET A 101 -4.69 1.00 -28.69
CA MET A 101 -4.71 2.39 -28.25
C MET A 101 -6.00 3.08 -28.69
N LEU A 102 -6.66 3.76 -27.76
CA LEU A 102 -7.92 4.47 -28.01
C LEU A 102 -7.71 5.98 -28.00
N GLU A 103 -8.30 6.68 -28.96
CA GLU A 103 -8.42 8.14 -28.98
C GLU A 103 -9.64 8.59 -28.16
N VAL A 104 -9.54 8.48 -26.84
CA VAL A 104 -10.61 8.88 -25.90
C VAL A 104 -10.10 9.92 -24.91
N PRO A 105 -10.93 10.87 -24.48
CA PRO A 105 -10.56 11.77 -23.39
C PRO A 105 -10.44 10.97 -22.08
N TYR A 106 -9.28 11.04 -21.43
CA TYR A 106 -9.02 10.36 -20.17
C TYR A 106 -8.56 11.32 -19.06
N LEU A 107 -8.83 10.95 -17.82
CA LEU A 107 -8.24 11.56 -16.62
C LEU A 107 -6.81 11.04 -16.41
N VAL A 108 -6.65 9.72 -16.53
CA VAL A 108 -5.38 9.00 -16.38
C VAL A 108 -5.36 7.85 -17.37
N THR A 109 -4.17 7.56 -17.92
CA THR A 109 -3.93 6.37 -18.73
C THR A 109 -2.66 5.66 -18.29
N ALA A 110 -2.64 4.33 -18.41
CA ALA A 110 -1.47 3.51 -18.18
C ALA A 110 -1.22 2.61 -19.41
N TYR A 111 0.03 2.61 -19.86
CA TYR A 111 0.51 1.79 -20.97
C TYR A 111 1.13 0.53 -20.39
N LEU A 112 0.45 -0.60 -20.54
CA LEU A 112 0.94 -1.92 -20.15
C LEU A 112 1.54 -2.61 -21.38
N THR A 113 2.24 -3.74 -21.17
CA THR A 113 2.90 -4.48 -22.24
C THR A 113 1.93 -4.89 -23.36
N ASP A 114 0.73 -5.35 -22.99
CA ASP A 114 -0.25 -5.92 -23.93
C ASP A 114 -1.60 -5.17 -23.93
N SER A 115 -1.72 -4.07 -23.19
CA SER A 115 -2.99 -3.33 -23.09
C SER A 115 -2.81 -1.90 -22.61
N TYR A 116 -3.86 -1.12 -22.78
CA TYR A 116 -4.00 0.26 -22.39
C TYR A 116 -5.15 0.36 -21.39
N VAL A 117 -4.89 0.96 -20.24
CA VAL A 117 -5.89 1.21 -19.21
C VAL A 117 -6.20 2.69 -19.19
N TYR A 118 -7.49 3.05 -19.23
CA TYR A 118 -7.96 4.43 -19.20
C TYR A 118 -8.96 4.62 -18.07
N VAL A 119 -8.72 5.62 -17.22
CA VAL A 119 -9.72 6.14 -16.30
C VAL A 119 -10.34 7.37 -16.95
N VAL A 120 -11.63 7.34 -17.23
CA VAL A 120 -12.32 8.36 -18.05
C VAL A 120 -13.55 8.92 -17.35
N ASP A 121 -13.89 10.17 -17.68
CA ASP A 121 -15.20 10.75 -17.38
C ASP A 121 -16.21 10.27 -18.43
N GLN A 122 -17.20 9.48 -18.01
CA GLN A 122 -18.21 8.90 -18.90
C GLN A 122 -19.01 9.94 -19.67
N THR A 123 -19.20 11.13 -19.09
CA THR A 123 -19.98 12.20 -19.73
C THR A 123 -19.28 12.77 -20.96
N ARG A 124 -17.96 12.60 -21.03
CA ARG A 124 -17.09 13.03 -22.14
C ARG A 124 -16.81 11.93 -23.15
N LEU A 125 -17.17 10.68 -22.83
CA LEU A 125 -17.04 9.58 -23.77
C LEU A 125 -17.96 9.82 -24.98
N ARG A 126 -17.40 9.78 -26.18
CA ARG A 126 -18.12 9.90 -27.45
C ARG A 126 -17.78 8.72 -28.33
N GLY A 127 -18.76 8.26 -29.11
CA GLY A 127 -18.58 7.14 -30.04
C GLY A 127 -18.65 5.77 -29.38
N SER A 128 -18.51 4.73 -30.21
CA SER A 128 -18.48 3.33 -29.78
C SER A 128 -17.05 2.91 -29.48
N LEU A 129 -16.86 2.19 -28.36
CA LEU A 129 -15.61 1.51 -28.04
C LEU A 129 -15.51 0.20 -28.84
N PRO A 130 -14.30 -0.28 -29.14
CA PRO A 130 -14.13 -1.54 -29.85
C PRO A 130 -14.62 -2.73 -29.01
N ARG A 131 -15.07 -3.80 -29.66
CA ARG A 131 -15.73 -4.94 -28.98
C ARG A 131 -14.82 -5.68 -28.00
N ASN A 132 -13.51 -5.61 -28.20
CA ASN A 132 -12.48 -6.22 -27.35
C ASN A 132 -12.11 -5.34 -26.13
N ALA A 133 -12.60 -4.10 -26.06
CA ALA A 133 -12.41 -3.27 -24.88
C ALA A 133 -13.32 -3.72 -23.73
N ARG A 134 -12.75 -3.91 -22.55
CA ARG A 134 -13.49 -4.16 -21.30
C ARG A 134 -13.78 -2.81 -20.65
N VAL A 135 -15.04 -2.59 -20.28
CA VAL A 135 -15.49 -1.33 -19.69
C VAL A 135 -16.19 -1.60 -18.38
N THR A 136 -15.69 -1.00 -17.32
CA THR A 136 -16.34 -0.97 -16.01
C THR A 136 -16.86 0.43 -15.77
N SER A 137 -18.19 0.57 -15.68
CA SER A 137 -18.87 1.87 -15.60
C SER A 137 -19.46 2.15 -14.23
N ASN A 138 -20.04 3.34 -14.07
CA ASN A 138 -20.64 3.89 -12.85
C ASN A 138 -19.71 3.80 -11.61
N LEU A 139 -18.42 4.08 -11.80
CA LEU A 139 -17.44 4.16 -10.71
C LEU A 139 -17.31 5.60 -10.19
N VAL A 140 -16.60 5.74 -9.08
CA VAL A 140 -16.23 7.02 -8.49
C VAL A 140 -14.72 7.09 -8.35
N ALA A 141 -14.11 8.21 -8.74
CA ALA A 141 -12.71 8.49 -8.49
C ALA A 141 -12.56 9.40 -7.27
N LEU A 142 -11.69 9.00 -6.34
CA LEU A 142 -11.11 9.88 -5.34
C LEU A 142 -9.72 10.30 -5.84
N ILE A 143 -9.55 11.60 -6.04
CA ILE A 143 -8.31 12.19 -6.55
C ILE A 143 -7.67 12.94 -5.38
N LEU A 144 -6.58 12.39 -4.87
CA LEU A 144 -5.73 13.00 -3.86
C LEU A 144 -4.61 13.78 -4.56
N ILE A 145 -4.53 15.08 -4.28
CA ILE A 145 -3.50 15.98 -4.82
C ILE A 145 -2.62 16.37 -3.64
N SER A 146 -1.39 15.87 -3.62
CA SER A 146 -0.44 15.99 -2.50
C SER A 146 0.75 16.89 -2.83
N PRO A 147 1.49 17.42 -1.84
CA PRO A 147 2.73 18.14 -2.10
C PRO A 147 3.82 17.24 -2.76
N PRO A 148 4.81 17.82 -3.47
CA PRO A 148 5.88 17.05 -4.15
C PRO A 148 6.67 16.10 -3.24
N SER A 149 6.70 16.37 -1.93
CA SER A 149 7.32 15.49 -0.93
C SER A 149 6.72 14.08 -0.90
N VAL A 150 5.51 13.87 -1.44
CA VAL A 150 4.89 12.55 -1.57
C VAL A 150 5.71 11.58 -2.41
N GLU A 151 6.41 12.07 -3.44
CA GLU A 151 7.19 11.24 -4.37
C GLU A 151 8.40 10.59 -3.71
N THR A 152 8.90 11.20 -2.63
CA THR A 152 10.11 10.77 -1.91
C THR A 152 9.84 10.32 -0.48
N THR A 153 8.57 10.17 -0.10
CA THR A 153 8.17 9.74 1.25
C THR A 153 7.67 8.30 1.23
N PRO A 154 8.49 7.33 1.70
CA PRO A 154 8.09 5.93 1.74
C PRO A 154 6.88 5.72 2.65
N GLY A 155 5.98 4.83 2.22
CA GLY A 155 4.85 4.40 3.02
C GLY A 155 3.56 5.19 2.81
N PHE A 156 3.56 6.28 2.02
CA PHE A 156 2.34 7.04 1.74
C PHE A 156 1.23 6.16 1.12
N VAL A 157 1.53 5.42 0.04
CA VAL A 157 0.57 4.50 -0.59
C VAL A 157 0.16 3.38 0.37
N ALA A 158 1.10 2.85 1.16
CA ALA A 158 0.80 1.81 2.14
C ALA A 158 -0.18 2.32 3.21
N PHE A 159 0.03 3.53 3.72
CA PHE A 159 -0.86 4.16 4.70
C PHE A 159 -2.27 4.33 4.16
N ILE A 160 -2.41 4.90 2.95
CA ILE A 160 -3.72 5.12 2.32
C ILE A 160 -4.45 3.79 2.07
N THR A 161 -3.76 2.80 1.51
CA THR A 161 -4.37 1.49 1.24
C THR A 161 -4.69 0.73 2.53
N GLN A 162 -3.89 0.89 3.60
CA GLN A 162 -4.18 0.31 4.91
C GLN A 162 -5.43 0.94 5.56
N LEU A 163 -5.62 2.26 5.45
CA LEU A 163 -6.85 2.93 5.90
C LEU A 163 -8.09 2.35 5.21
N LEU A 164 -8.03 2.21 3.88
CA LEU A 164 -9.15 1.67 3.09
C LEU A 164 -9.39 0.19 3.41
N ALA A 165 -8.34 -0.63 3.45
CA ALA A 165 -8.42 -2.04 3.79
C ALA A 165 -8.99 -2.26 5.20
N GLY A 166 -8.63 -1.41 6.18
CA GLY A 166 -9.17 -1.44 7.54
C GLY A 166 -10.67 -1.19 7.63
N ARG A 167 -11.29 -0.65 6.56
CA ARG A 167 -12.75 -0.50 6.43
C ARG A 167 -13.38 -1.47 5.42
N ASN A 168 -12.63 -2.48 4.99
CA ASN A 168 -13.04 -3.47 4.00
C ASN A 168 -13.53 -2.82 2.69
N ILE A 169 -12.86 -1.72 2.30
CA ILE A 169 -13.16 -0.98 1.06
C ILE A 169 -12.31 -1.58 -0.05
N ASN A 170 -12.96 -2.07 -1.10
CA ASN A 170 -12.28 -2.58 -2.29
C ASN A 170 -11.87 -1.43 -3.21
N ILE A 171 -10.68 -1.54 -3.81
CA ILE A 171 -10.19 -0.60 -4.82
C ILE A 171 -10.33 -1.24 -6.20
N VAL A 172 -10.98 -0.55 -7.13
CA VAL A 172 -11.17 -1.02 -8.51
C VAL A 172 -9.94 -0.72 -9.36
N GLU A 173 -9.37 0.49 -9.22
CA GLU A 173 -8.15 0.91 -9.90
C GLU A 173 -7.38 1.87 -8.98
N PHE A 174 -6.05 1.81 -9.02
CA PHE A 174 -5.19 2.63 -8.18
C PHE A 174 -3.99 3.15 -8.98
N ILE A 175 -3.94 4.46 -9.21
CA ILE A 175 -2.81 5.10 -9.87
C ILE A 175 -2.18 6.12 -8.93
N SER A 176 -0.89 5.98 -8.64
CA SER A 176 -0.10 7.01 -7.97
C SER A 176 0.99 7.50 -8.93
N CYS A 177 0.92 8.77 -9.33
CA CYS A 177 1.83 9.36 -10.29
C CYS A 177 2.11 10.82 -9.92
N SER A 178 3.39 11.14 -9.70
CA SER A 178 3.84 12.42 -9.18
C SER A 178 3.03 12.82 -7.92
N THR A 179 2.41 13.97 -7.94
CA THR A 179 1.61 14.54 -6.85
C THR A 179 0.16 14.02 -6.80
N ASN A 180 -0.26 13.21 -7.77
CA ASN A 180 -1.64 12.77 -7.89
C ASN A 180 -1.77 11.28 -7.55
N THR A 181 -2.68 10.96 -6.64
CA THR A 181 -3.15 9.59 -6.39
C THR A 181 -4.62 9.50 -6.76
N VAL A 182 -4.95 8.68 -7.76
CA VAL A 182 -6.31 8.41 -8.22
C VAL A 182 -6.73 7.02 -7.74
N ILE A 183 -7.77 6.99 -6.93
CA ILE A 183 -8.35 5.78 -6.35
C ILE A 183 -9.75 5.62 -6.91
N VAL A 184 -9.97 4.60 -7.74
CA VAL A 184 -11.28 4.32 -8.33
C VAL A 184 -11.99 3.27 -7.48
N LEU A 185 -13.23 3.56 -7.11
CA LEU A 185 -14.03 2.79 -6.17
C LEU A 185 -15.43 2.55 -6.74
N GLU A 186 -16.11 1.54 -6.21
CA GLU A 186 -17.56 1.41 -6.40
C GLU A 186 -18.31 2.53 -5.64
N PRO A 187 -19.46 3.02 -6.14
CA PRO A 187 -20.21 4.10 -5.50
C PRO A 187 -20.58 3.83 -4.04
N LYS A 188 -20.85 2.57 -3.70
CA LYS A 188 -21.24 2.14 -2.33
C LYS A 188 -20.16 2.40 -1.28
N ASP A 189 -18.90 2.45 -1.70
CA ASP A 189 -17.74 2.61 -0.82
C ASP A 189 -17.11 4.01 -0.92
N ALA A 190 -17.38 4.74 -2.01
CA ALA A 190 -16.73 6.01 -2.31
C ALA A 190 -16.94 7.09 -1.24
N LEU A 191 -18.17 7.25 -0.73
CA LEU A 191 -18.45 8.22 0.34
C LEU A 191 -17.73 7.85 1.64
N LYS A 192 -17.69 6.56 1.98
CA LYS A 192 -16.99 6.09 3.19
C LYS A 192 -15.48 6.34 3.08
N ALA A 193 -14.89 6.05 1.93
CA ALA A 193 -13.48 6.31 1.65
C ALA A 193 -13.16 7.81 1.68
N PHE A 194 -14.01 8.64 1.07
CA PHE A 194 -13.85 10.10 1.10
C PHE A 194 -13.89 10.65 2.53
N SER A 195 -14.90 10.27 3.32
CA SER A 195 -15.02 10.68 4.73
C SER A 195 -13.84 10.17 5.57
N LEU A 196 -13.28 9.00 5.27
CA LEU A 196 -12.11 8.48 5.97
C LEU A 196 -10.88 9.35 5.72
N LEU A 197 -10.61 9.67 4.45
CA LEU A 197 -9.45 10.48 4.05
C LEU A 197 -9.56 11.94 4.50
N GLN A 198 -10.78 12.49 4.52
CA GLN A 198 -11.05 13.83 5.03
C GLN A 198 -10.66 14.03 6.50
N ASN A 199 -10.53 12.98 7.31
CA ASN A 199 -10.09 13.14 8.70
C ASN A 199 -8.60 13.50 8.83
N TYR A 200 -7.84 13.38 7.75
CA TYR A 200 -6.39 13.58 7.72
C TYR A 200 -5.95 14.78 6.88
N ILE A 201 -6.89 15.40 6.15
CA ILE A 201 -6.70 16.52 5.24
C ILE A 201 -7.24 17.78 5.90
#